data_AF-A0A7Z9VL30-F1
#
_entry.id   AF-A0A7Z9VL30-F1
#
_cell.length_a   1.000
_cell.length_b   1.000
_cell.length_c   1.000
_cell.angle_alpha   90.00
_cell.angle_beta   90.00
_cell.angle_gamma   90.00
#
_symmetry.space_group_name_H-M   'P 1'
#
loop_
_entity.id
_entity.type
_entity.pdbx_description
1 polymer ?
#
loop_
_entity_poly.entity_id
_entity_poly.type
_entity_poly.pdbx_seq_one_letter_code
_entity_poly.pdbx_strand_id
1 'polypeptide(L)'
;MNLRPIVAGNWKMHKTPTEGASFVETTVNLLLDIQHVSVIFAPPFTGLFDMDVPPPFYSAAQNCHWEEKGAFTGEISVSMIQE
;
A
#
# COMPACT_ATOMS: atom_id res chain seq x y z
N MET A 1 -24.23 -9.39 -8.97
CA MET A 1 -22.82 -9.42 -8.53
C MET A 1 -22.65 -8.30 -7.51
N ASN A 2 -22.23 -8.62 -6.27
CA ASN A 2 -21.92 -7.60 -5.25
C ASN A 2 -20.46 -7.17 -5.45
N LEU A 3 -20.25 -6.17 -6.31
CA LEU A 3 -18.91 -5.58 -6.49
C LEU A 3 -18.70 -4.57 -5.37
N ARG A 4 -17.66 -4.76 -4.56
CA ARG A 4 -17.20 -3.77 -3.58
C ARG A 4 -16.36 -2.72 -4.32
N PRO A 5 -16.72 -1.42 -4.33
CA PRO A 5 -15.91 -0.39 -4.96
C PRO A 5 -14.51 -0.31 -4.36
N ILE A 6 -13.53 0.04 -5.20
CA ILE A 6 -12.13 0.20 -4.81
C ILE A 6 -11.70 1.64 -5.10
N VAL A 7 -11.04 2.26 -4.13
CA VAL A 7 -10.32 3.52 -4.30
C VAL A 7 -8.85 3.27 -4.01
N ALA A 8 -8.00 3.40 -5.02
CA ALA A 8 -6.57 3.17 -4.89
C ALA A 8 -5.78 4.47 -5.09
N GLY A 9 -5.00 4.85 -4.07
CA GLY A 9 -4.10 5.99 -4.11
C GLY A 9 -2.67 5.55 -4.42
N ASN A 10 -2.25 5.69 -5.68
CA ASN A 10 -0.84 5.53 -6.05
C ASN A 10 -0.05 6.81 -5.74
N TRP A 11 0.83 6.75 -4.73
CA TRP A 11 1.58 7.92 -4.26
C TRP A 11 2.73 8.31 -5.20
N LYS A 12 3.13 7.40 -6.10
CA LYS A 12 4.32 7.56 -6.94
C LYS A 12 5.55 7.85 -6.06
N MET A 13 6.47 8.68 -6.52
CA MET A 13 7.68 9.08 -5.77
C MET A 13 7.40 10.25 -4.80
N HIS A 14 6.49 10.05 -3.84
CA HIS A 14 6.18 11.04 -2.80
C HIS A 14 6.07 10.39 -1.42
N LYS A 15 6.36 11.22 -0.40
CA LYS A 15 6.39 10.89 1.02
C LYS A 15 7.57 10.00 1.41
N THR A 16 8.20 10.40 2.51
CA THR A 16 9.08 9.55 3.31
C THR A 16 8.26 8.54 4.13
N PRO A 17 8.89 7.51 4.74
CA PRO A 17 8.18 6.55 5.58
C PRO A 17 7.38 7.21 6.70
N THR A 18 7.97 8.19 7.39
CA THR A 18 7.31 8.92 8.48
C THR A 18 6.11 9.75 7.99
N GLU A 19 6.24 10.44 6.86
CA GLU A 19 5.13 11.18 6.25
C GLU A 19 4.01 10.24 5.78
N GLY A 20 4.37 9.06 5.27
CA GLY A 20 3.44 8.02 4.86
C GLY A 20 2.62 7.47 6.01
N ALA A 21 3.28 7.06 7.09
CA ALA A 21 2.64 6.56 8.29
C ALA A 21 1.66 7.57 8.90
N SER A 22 2.10 8.83 9.07
CA SER A 22 1.25 9.91 9.60
C SER A 22 0.05 10.21 8.69
N PHE A 23 0.25 10.14 7.36
CA PHE A 23 -0.83 10.32 6.40
C PHE A 23 -1.87 9.20 6.50
N VAL A 24 -1.45 7.94 6.60
CA VAL A 24 -2.36 6.79 6.75
C VAL A 24 -3.13 6.88 8.06
N GLU A 25 -2.45 7.11 9.18
CA GLU A 25 -3.11 7.26 10.50
C GLU A 25 -4.20 8.34 10.45
N THR A 26 -3.88 9.51 9.92
CA THR A 26 -4.85 10.61 9.77
C THR A 26 -6.01 10.19 8.86
N THR A 27 -5.72 9.55 7.73
CA THR A 27 -6.73 9.17 6.73
C THR A 27 -7.67 8.09 7.25
N VAL A 28 -7.15 7.05 7.92
CA VAL A 28 -7.95 5.97 8.51
C VAL A 28 -8.92 6.53 9.56
N ASN A 29 -8.44 7.42 10.43
CA ASN A 29 -9.26 8.06 11.45
C ASN A 29 -10.39 8.92 10.86
N LEU A 30 -10.18 9.53 9.69
CA LEU A 30 -11.21 10.32 8.99
C LEU A 30 -12.26 9.47 8.27
N LEU A 31 -12.00 8.18 8.08
CA LEU A 31 -12.80 7.28 7.24
C LEU A 31 -13.37 6.08 8.02
N LEU A 32 -13.48 6.20 9.34
CA LEU A 32 -13.94 5.12 10.24
C LEU A 32 -15.36 4.63 9.95
N ASP A 33 -16.19 5.44 9.28
CA ASP A 33 -17.55 5.13 8.88
C ASP A 33 -17.65 4.39 7.53
N ILE A 34 -16.55 4.30 6.77
CA ILE A 34 -16.54 3.57 5.50
C ILE A 34 -16.53 2.06 5.74
N GLN A 35 -17.62 1.39 5.37
CA GLN A 35 -17.73 -0.08 5.47
C GLN A 35 -17.88 -0.79 4.13
N HIS A 36 -18.18 -0.07 3.05
CA HIS A 36 -18.56 -0.66 1.76
C HIS A 36 -17.58 -0.40 0.62
N VAL A 37 -16.49 0.34 0.89
CA VAL A 37 -15.43 0.61 -0.08
C VAL A 37 -14.14 -0.02 0.45
N SER A 38 -13.28 -0.52 -0.45
CA SER A 38 -11.90 -0.87 -0.12
C SER A 38 -10.98 0.28 -0.51
N VAL A 39 -10.13 0.72 0.42
CA VAL A 39 -9.18 1.81 0.18
C VAL A 39 -7.78 1.24 0.15
N ILE A 40 -7.01 1.53 -0.90
CA ILE A 40 -5.67 0.99 -1.10
C ILE A 40 -4.65 2.14 -1.12
N PHE A 41 -3.63 2.05 -0.28
CA PHE A 41 -2.49 2.97 -0.27
C PHE A 41 -1.30 2.31 -0.95
N ALA A 42 -0.75 2.93 -1.99
CA ALA A 42 0.44 2.44 -2.67
C ALA A 42 1.62 3.43 -2.50
N PRO A 43 2.39 3.33 -1.39
CA PRO A 43 3.55 4.18 -1.09
C PRO A 43 4.79 3.79 -1.92
N PRO A 44 5.85 4.62 -1.94
CA PRO A 44 7.18 4.17 -2.34
C PRO A 44 7.63 2.96 -1.50
N PHE A 45 8.42 2.07 -2.08
CA PHE A 45 8.93 0.87 -1.40
C PHE A 45 9.62 1.16 -0.06
N THR A 46 10.30 2.30 0.03
CA THR A 46 11.02 2.71 1.25
C THR A 46 10.10 2.88 2.46
N GLY A 47 8.79 3.05 2.27
CA GLY A 47 7.79 3.20 3.34
C GLY A 47 6.62 2.21 3.24
N LEU A 48 6.76 1.12 2.46
CA LEU A 48 5.66 0.19 2.21
C LEU A 48 5.16 -0.53 3.46
N PHE A 49 6.07 -0.83 4.38
CA PHE A 49 5.80 -1.67 5.56
C PHE A 49 5.75 -0.86 6.88
N ASP A 50 5.88 0.47 6.80
CA ASP A 50 5.96 1.35 7.98
C ASP A 50 4.59 1.91 8.42
N MET A 51 3.48 1.34 7.92
CA MET A 51 2.13 1.90 8.08
C MET A 51 1.15 0.84 8.58
N ASP A 52 0.29 1.21 9.52
CA ASP A 52 -0.81 0.37 10.00
C ASP A 52 -2.05 0.58 9.11
N VAL A 53 -2.48 -0.47 8.41
CA VAL A 53 -3.57 -0.44 7.42
C VAL A 53 -4.59 -1.56 7.71
N PRO A 54 -5.42 -1.42 8.75
CA PRO A 54 -6.43 -2.42 9.07
C PRO A 54 -7.55 -2.42 8.00
N PRO A 55 -8.22 -3.56 7.75
CA PRO A 55 -9.40 -3.57 6.88
C PRO A 55 -10.46 -2.56 7.33
N PRO A 56 -11.12 -1.83 6.41
CA PRO A 56 -11.13 -2.04 4.95
C PRO A 56 -10.06 -1.24 4.18
N PHE A 57 -8.99 -0.82 4.85
CA PHE A 57 -7.81 -0.24 4.25
C PHE A 57 -6.78 -1.33 3.93
N TYR A 58 -5.99 -1.14 2.88
CA TYR A 58 -4.98 -2.09 2.42
C TYR A 58 -3.75 -1.34 1.90
N SER A 59 -2.59 -1.98 1.92
CA SER A 59 -1.37 -1.49 1.26
C SER A 59 -1.14 -2.24 -0.06
N ALA A 60 -0.41 -1.61 -0.97
CA ALA A 60 0.05 -2.24 -2.21
C ALA A 60 1.41 -1.69 -2.62
N ALA A 61 2.25 -2.53 -3.25
CA ALA A 61 3.44 -2.05 -3.93
C ALA A 61 3.08 -1.32 -5.23
N GLN A 62 3.90 -0.35 -5.63
CA GLN A 62 3.73 0.38 -6.91
C GLN A 62 4.25 -0.41 -8.12
N ASN A 63 5.16 -1.36 -7.89
CA ASN A 63 5.76 -2.21 -8.92
C ASN A 63 6.08 -3.59 -8.33
N CYS A 64 6.38 -4.58 -9.17
CA CYS A 64 7.00 -5.84 -8.76
C CYS A 64 7.73 -6.48 -9.96
N HIS A 65 8.74 -7.27 -9.67
CA HIS A 65 9.43 -8.12 -10.64
C HIS A 65 8.79 -9.51 -10.67
N TRP A 66 8.68 -10.08 -11.87
CA TRP A 66 8.02 -11.37 -12.11
C TRP A 66 8.85 -12.58 -11.68
N GLU A 67 10.17 -12.46 -11.56
CA GLU A 67 11.04 -13.52 -11.05
C GLU A 67 10.95 -13.59 -9.52
N GLU A 68 10.96 -14.80 -8.96
CA GLU A 68 10.92 -14.99 -7.51
C GLU A 68 12.18 -14.44 -6.81
N LYS A 69 13.35 -14.62 -7.44
CA LYS A 69 14.67 -14.16 -6.97
C LYS A 69 15.72 -14.28 -8.08
N GLY A 70 16.80 -13.49 -7.99
CA GLY A 70 17.94 -13.62 -8.91
C GLY A 70 18.92 -12.46 -8.80
N ALA A 71 19.85 -12.39 -9.76
CA ALA A 71 20.83 -11.30 -9.85
C ALA A 71 20.22 -10.02 -10.46
N PHE A 72 19.14 -9.52 -9.83
CA PHE A 72 18.35 -8.38 -10.27
C PHE A 72 18.49 -7.23 -9.27
N THR A 73 19.63 -6.54 -9.31
CA THR A 73 19.93 -5.46 -8.36
C THR A 73 18.89 -4.35 -8.44
N GLY A 74 18.21 -4.10 -7.32
CA GLY A 74 17.19 -3.05 -7.18
C GLY A 74 15.76 -3.50 -7.44
N GLU A 75 15.55 -4.71 -7.97
CA GLU A 75 14.22 -5.27 -8.20
C GLU A 75 13.63 -5.89 -6.93
N ILE A 76 12.30 -5.88 -6.82
CA ILE A 76 11.54 -6.44 -5.69
C ILE A 76 10.59 -7.50 -6.23
N SER A 77 10.68 -8.73 -5.73
CA SER A 77 9.79 -9.82 -6.15
C SER A 77 8.45 -9.78 -5.41
N VAL A 78 7.46 -10.49 -5.95
CA VAL A 78 6.14 -10.64 -5.31
C VAL A 78 6.25 -11.26 -3.91
N SER A 79 7.14 -12.24 -3.72
CA SER A 79 7.33 -12.88 -2.41
C SER A 79 7.90 -11.91 -1.37
N MET A 80 8.76 -10.97 -1.76
CA MET A 80 9.26 -9.93 -0.84
C MET A 80 8.17 -8.95 -0.40
N ILE A 81 7.15 -8.74 -1.23
CA ILE A 81 6.02 -7.85 -0.92
C ILE A 81 5.01 -8.54 0.03
N GLN A 82 4.92 -9.86 -0.04
CA GLN A 82 3.92 -10.65 0.70
C GLN A 82 4.33 -11.02 2.13
N GLU A 83 5.62 -10.94 2.47
CA GLU A 83 6.17 -11.23 3.80
C GLU A 83 5.69 -10.21 4.85
#